data_AF-A0A9D5FQX9-F1
#
_entry.id   AF-A0A9D5FQX9-F1
#
_cell.length_a   1.000
_cell.length_b   1.000
_cell.length_c   1.000
_cell.angle_alpha   90.00
_cell.angle_beta   90.00
_cell.angle_gamma   90.00
#
_symmetry.space_group_name_H-M   'P 1'
#
loop_
_entity.id
_entity.type
_entity.pdbx_description
1 polymer ?
#
loop_
_entity_poly.entity_id
_entity_poly.type
_entity_poly.pdbx_seq_one_letter_code
_entity_poly.pdbx_strand_id
1 'polypeptide(L)'
;MNEKRSGFTLVELVVVIAILGILVAIAIPKFVDITLQARKAADDGYLAGLRSSTLMLYAENILAGSASFPSSNAVIANMSEPYTLQYYNPTTLAYNPATGVWTASP
;
A
#
# COMPACT_ATOMS: atom_id res chain seq x y z
N MET A 1 -41.43 -3.28 -50.97
CA MET A 1 -41.33 -2.77 -49.58
C MET A 1 -40.23 -1.73 -49.60
N ASN A 2 -40.57 -0.44 -49.53
CA ASN A 2 -39.59 0.65 -49.63
C ASN A 2 -39.22 1.11 -48.21
N GLU A 3 -38.04 0.70 -47.75
CA GLU A 3 -37.47 1.16 -46.50
C GLU A 3 -36.97 2.61 -46.67
N LYS A 4 -37.65 3.58 -46.05
CA LYS A 4 -37.14 4.94 -45.94
C LYS A 4 -35.87 4.91 -45.08
N ARG A 5 -34.71 5.07 -45.69
CA ARG A 5 -33.46 5.31 -44.97
C ARG A 5 -33.54 6.69 -44.30
N SER A 6 -33.81 6.71 -43.00
CA SER A 6 -33.69 7.89 -42.15
C SER A 6 -32.20 8.13 -41.89
N GLY A 7 -31.59 9.05 -42.64
CA GLY A 7 -30.23 9.51 -42.40
C GLY A 7 -30.17 10.49 -41.23
N PHE A 8 -29.10 10.44 -40.45
CA PHE A 8 -28.79 11.41 -39.40
C PHE A 8 -28.57 12.80 -40.02
N THR A 9 -29.14 13.84 -39.44
CA THR A 9 -28.98 15.19 -40.01
C THR A 9 -27.63 15.80 -39.60
N LEU A 10 -27.01 16.61 -40.46
CA LEU A 10 -25.76 17.30 -40.12
C LEU A 10 -25.91 18.21 -38.89
N VAL A 11 -27.10 18.78 -38.69
CA VAL A 11 -27.41 19.63 -37.53
C VAL A 11 -27.37 18.82 -36.24
N GLU A 12 -27.88 17.60 -36.28
CA GLU A 12 -27.90 16.68 -35.13
C GLU A 12 -26.48 16.33 -34.69
N LEU A 13 -25.57 16.13 -35.65
CA LEU A 13 -24.16 15.88 -35.34
C LEU A 13 -23.48 17.09 -34.70
N VAL A 14 -23.74 18.30 -35.23
CA VAL A 14 -23.15 19.54 -34.73
C VAL A 14 -23.60 19.85 -33.30
N VAL A 15 -24.89 19.67 -32.99
CA VAL A 15 -25.41 19.90 -31.64
C VAL A 15 -24.81 18.91 -30.63
N VAL A 16 -24.65 17.64 -31.03
CA VAL A 16 -24.06 16.61 -30.16
C VAL A 16 -22.61 16.94 -29.79
N ILE A 17 -21.76 17.28 -30.76
CA ILE A 17 -20.36 17.63 -30.46
C ILE A 17 -20.25 18.95 -29.70
N ALA A 18 -21.19 19.88 -29.88
CA ALA A 18 -21.23 21.12 -29.10
C ALA A 18 -21.53 20.84 -27.61
N ILE A 19 -22.50 19.96 -27.33
CA ILE A 19 -22.81 19.54 -25.95
C ILE A 19 -21.62 18.75 -25.35
N LEU A 20 -21.04 17.82 -26.11
CA LEU A 20 -19.85 17.08 -25.67
C LEU A 20 -18.68 18.02 -25.38
N GLY A 21 -18.47 19.08 -26.16
CA GLY A 21 -17.44 20.09 -25.91
C GLY A 21 -17.59 20.77 -24.55
N ILE A 22 -18.82 21.16 -24.18
CA ILE A 22 -19.11 21.78 -22.87
C ILE A 22 -18.88 20.79 -21.73
N LEU A 23 -19.36 19.55 -21.89
CA LEU A 23 -19.17 18.50 -20.88
C LEU A 23 -17.69 18.14 -20.68
N VAL A 24 -16.91 18.08 -21.75
CA VAL A 24 -15.47 17.80 -21.70
C VAL A 24 -14.71 18.93 -21.00
N ALA A 25 -15.06 20.19 -21.26
CA ALA A 25 -14.43 21.34 -20.62
C ALA A 25 -14.54 21.30 -19.08
N ILE A 26 -15.66 20.82 -18.54
CA ILE A 26 -15.85 20.67 -17.08
C ILE A 26 -15.33 19.33 -16.54
N ALA A 27 -15.37 18.26 -17.34
CA ALA A 27 -15.04 16.92 -16.88
C ALA A 27 -13.53 16.67 -16.79
N ILE A 28 -12.74 17.17 -17.75
CA ILE A 28 -11.29 16.98 -17.78
C ILE A 28 -10.60 17.48 -16.50
N PRO A 29 -10.76 18.74 -16.05
CA PRO A 29 -10.03 19.23 -14.88
C PRO A 29 -10.37 18.41 -13.63
N LYS A 30 -11.65 18.10 -13.43
CA LYS A 30 -12.11 17.25 -12.33
C LYS A 30 -11.52 15.84 -12.39
N PHE A 31 -11.45 15.25 -13.58
CA PHE A 31 -10.87 13.91 -13.76
C PHE A 31 -9.38 13.88 -13.42
N VAL A 32 -8.63 14.91 -13.83
CA VAL A 32 -7.21 15.07 -13.47
C VAL A 32 -7.04 15.19 -11.96
N ASP A 33 -7.85 16.01 -11.30
CA ASP A 33 -7.79 16.19 -9.84
C ASP A 33 -8.08 14.89 -9.08
N ILE A 34 -9.09 14.12 -9.50
CA ILE A 34 -9.42 12.83 -8.89
C ILE A 34 -8.26 11.83 -9.08
N THR A 35 -7.67 11.81 -10.27
CA THR A 35 -6.54 10.91 -10.57
C THR A 35 -5.32 11.25 -9.70
N LEU A 36 -5.04 12.54 -9.52
CA LEU A 36 -3.96 13.00 -8.65
C LEU A 36 -4.22 12.64 -7.18
N GLN A 37 -5.45 12.84 -6.70
CA GLN A 37 -5.85 12.46 -5.34
C GLN A 37 -5.76 10.95 -5.13
N ALA A 38 -6.21 10.14 -6.10
CA ALA A 38 -6.11 8.69 -6.05
C ALA A 38 -4.65 8.23 -5.97
N ARG A 39 -3.76 8.83 -6.77
CA ARG A 39 -2.32 8.54 -6.71
C ARG A 39 -1.72 8.90 -5.36
N LYS A 40 -2.06 10.07 -4.82
CA LYS A 40 -1.60 10.50 -3.49
C LYS A 40 -2.08 9.54 -2.39
N ALA A 41 -3.35 9.12 -2.44
CA ALA A 41 -3.90 8.17 -1.48
C ALA A 41 -3.21 6.79 -1.56
N ALA A 42 -2.87 6.34 -2.78
CA ALA A 42 -2.09 5.11 -2.96
C ALA A 42 -0.68 5.25 -2.36
N ASP A 43 0.02 6.34 -2.66
CA ASP A 43 1.35 6.64 -2.11
C ASP A 43 1.32 6.70 -0.57
N ASP A 44 0.31 7.35 0.02
CA ASP A 44 0.10 7.42 1.46
C ASP A 44 -0.18 6.02 2.07
N GLY A 45 -0.92 5.17 1.35
CA GLY A 45 -1.18 3.78 1.73
C GLY A 45 0.09 2.93 1.76
N TYR A 46 0.95 3.04 0.73
CA TYR A 46 2.24 2.36 0.71
C TYR A 46 3.15 2.83 1.85
N LEU A 47 3.20 4.13 2.10
CA LEU A 47 3.99 4.71 3.19
C LEU A 47 3.49 4.25 4.57
N ALA A 48 2.17 4.14 4.75
CA ALA A 48 1.58 3.59 5.97
C ALA A 48 2.01 2.13 6.20
N GLY A 49 2.02 1.30 5.15
CA GLY A 49 2.53 -0.07 5.20
C GLY A 49 4.00 -0.15 5.61
N LEU A 50 4.85 0.67 4.98
CA LEU A 50 6.29 0.75 5.30
C LEU A 50 6.53 1.16 6.75
N ARG A 51 5.80 2.17 7.25
CA ARG A 51 5.89 2.61 8.66
C ARG A 51 5.48 1.50 9.62
N SER A 52 4.38 0.82 9.35
CA SER A 52 3.89 -0.29 10.17
C SER A 52 4.92 -1.42 10.26
N SER A 53 5.45 -1.84 9.11
CA SER A 53 6.48 -2.89 9.05
C SER A 53 7.77 -2.48 9.78
N THR A 54 8.22 -1.25 9.61
CA THR A 54 9.40 -0.72 10.31
C THR A 54 9.22 -0.75 11.83
N LEU A 55 8.06 -0.35 12.33
CA LEU A 55 7.75 -0.36 13.76
C LEU A 55 7.69 -1.78 14.33
N MET A 56 7.12 -2.73 13.58
CA MET A 56 7.05 -4.12 13.99
C MET A 56 8.44 -4.75 14.14
N LEU A 57 9.30 -4.61 13.13
CA LEU A 57 10.67 -5.11 13.17
C LEU A 57 11.53 -4.40 14.22
N TYR A 58 11.29 -3.10 14.43
CA TYR A 58 11.97 -2.37 15.52
C TYR A 58 11.59 -2.92 16.90
N ALA A 59 10.30 -3.24 17.11
CA ALA A 59 9.86 -3.87 18.35
C ALA A 59 10.51 -5.26 18.55
N GLU A 60 10.60 -6.06 17.48
CA GLU A 60 11.30 -7.36 17.50
C GLU A 60 12.78 -7.21 17.87
N ASN A 61 13.48 -6.24 17.28
CA ASN A 61 14.89 -6.01 17.59
C ASN A 61 15.08 -5.63 19.06
N ILE A 62 14.20 -4.81 19.64
CA ILE A 62 14.21 -4.48 21.07
C ILE A 62 14.03 -5.73 21.92
N LEU A 63 13.09 -6.61 21.56
CA LEU A 63 12.86 -7.89 22.25
C LEU A 63 14.10 -8.80 22.17
N ALA A 64 14.84 -8.76 21.06
CA ALA A 64 16.11 -9.45 20.86
C ALA A 64 17.32 -8.75 21.52
N GLY A 65 17.10 -7.68 22.30
CA GLY A 65 18.15 -6.97 23.03
C GLY A 65 18.94 -5.95 22.22
N SER A 66 18.47 -5.59 21.02
CA SER A 66 19.12 -4.62 20.13
C SER A 66 18.15 -3.50 19.74
N ALA A 67 18.33 -2.28 20.25
CA ALA A 67 17.49 -1.13 19.86
C ALA A 67 17.92 -0.50 18.53
N SER A 68 17.92 -1.30 17.46
CA SER A 68 18.35 -0.88 16.12
C SER A 68 17.17 -0.81 15.16
N PHE A 69 17.15 0.24 14.32
CA PHE A 69 16.19 0.32 13.23
C PHE A 69 16.46 -0.79 12.20
N PRO A 70 15.40 -1.42 11.64
CA PRO A 70 15.57 -2.45 10.62
C PRO A 70 16.17 -1.87 9.34
N SER A 71 16.95 -2.67 8.63
CA SER A 71 17.43 -2.29 7.30
C SER A 71 16.27 -2.17 6.31
N SER A 72 16.40 -1.34 5.27
CA SER A 72 15.36 -1.20 4.25
C SER A 72 14.99 -2.52 3.58
N ASN A 73 15.95 -3.44 3.42
CA ASN A 73 15.69 -4.78 2.88
C ASN A 73 14.79 -5.62 3.80
N ALA A 74 14.99 -5.53 5.12
CA ALA A 74 14.16 -6.24 6.09
C ALA A 74 12.71 -5.70 6.11
N VAL A 75 12.54 -4.39 6.01
CA VAL A 75 11.20 -3.76 5.91
C VAL A 75 10.48 -4.21 4.64
N ILE A 76 11.17 -4.20 3.49
CA ILE A 76 10.56 -4.63 2.21
C ILE A 76 10.20 -6.13 2.24
N ALA A 77 11.07 -6.99 2.78
CA ALA A 77 10.81 -8.42 2.91
C ALA A 77 9.61 -8.72 3.81
N ASN A 78 9.43 -7.95 4.89
CA ASN A 78 8.32 -8.08 5.82
C ASN A 78 6.97 -7.61 5.24
N MET A 79 6.99 -6.83 4.15
CA MET A 79 5.79 -6.46 3.39
C MET A 79 5.45 -7.45 2.27
N SER A 80 6.39 -8.29 1.83
CA SER A 80 6.18 -9.25 0.74
C SER A 80 5.80 -10.66 1.22
N GLU A 81 6.25 -11.06 2.40
CA GLU A 81 5.99 -12.39 2.95
C GLU A 81 4.89 -12.32 4.02
N PRO A 82 3.94 -13.28 4.07
CA PRO A 82 3.01 -13.38 5.18
C PRO A 82 3.81 -13.51 6.48
N TYR A 83 3.59 -12.61 7.42
CA TYR A 83 4.28 -12.60 8.70
C TYR A 83 4.02 -13.91 9.45
N THR A 84 4.96 -14.85 9.37
CA THR A 84 4.94 -16.06 10.19
C THR A 84 5.41 -15.66 11.58
N LEU A 85 4.56 -15.80 12.59
CA LEU A 85 4.98 -15.65 13.98
C LEU A 85 6.05 -16.71 14.28
N GLN A 86 7.33 -16.31 14.21
CA GLN A 86 8.40 -17.17 14.68
C GLN A 86 8.35 -17.12 16.20
N TYR A 87 7.77 -18.17 16.80
CA TYR A 87 7.79 -18.36 18.24
C TYR A 87 9.25 -18.36 18.70
N TYR A 88 9.68 -17.28 19.37
CA TYR A 88 10.98 -17.23 20.03
C TYR A 88 10.95 -18.21 21.21
N ASN A 89 11.46 -19.42 20.96
CA ASN A 89 11.72 -20.40 22.00
C ASN A 89 13.17 -20.22 22.47
N PRO A 90 13.43 -19.72 23.70
CA PRO A 90 14.78 -19.77 24.25
C PRO A 90 15.13 -21.23 24.51
N THR A 91 15.60 -21.96 23.49
CA THR A 91 15.64 -23.43 23.53
C THR A 91 16.73 -24.01 24.39
N THR A 92 17.55 -23.17 25.04
CA THR A 92 18.30 -23.60 26.22
C THR A 92 18.23 -22.54 27.31
N LEU A 93 17.28 -22.72 28.24
CA LEU A 93 17.39 -22.12 29.56
C LEU A 93 18.49 -22.88 30.31
N ALA A 94 19.71 -22.35 30.26
CA ALA A 94 20.82 -22.89 31.02
C ALA A 94 20.78 -22.33 32.45
N TYR A 95 20.68 -23.20 33.45
CA TYR A 95 20.81 -22.82 34.84
C TYR A 95 22.30 -22.69 35.20
N ASN A 96 22.71 -21.51 35.69
CA ASN A 96 24.05 -21.32 36.24
C ASN A 96 24.03 -21.58 37.76
N PRO A 97 24.58 -22.71 38.26
CA PRO A 97 24.56 -23.04 39.68
C PRO A 97 25.47 -22.14 40.53
N ALA A 98 26.41 -21.41 39.93
CA ALA A 98 27.31 -20.50 40.66
C ALA A 98 26.67 -19.14 40.94
N THR A 99 25.73 -18.70 40.10
CA THR A 99 25.06 -17.40 40.23
C THR A 99 23.57 -17.52 40.55
N GLY A 100 22.99 -18.72 40.45
CA GLY A 100 21.57 -18.97 40.69
C GLY A 100 20.64 -18.38 39.61
N VAL A 101 21.20 -17.95 38.48
CA VAL A 101 20.47 -17.26 37.40
C VAL A 101 20.21 -18.23 36.25
N TRP A 102 18.99 -18.16 35.71
CA TRP A 102 18.65 -18.80 34.43
C TRP A 102 19.06 -17.87 33.29
N THR A 103 19.93 -18.35 32.41
CA THR A 103 20.33 -17.63 31.20
C THR A 103 19.68 -18.28 29.99
N ALA A 104 18.96 -17.50 29.19
CA ALA A 104 18.54 -17.92 27.86
C ALA A 104 19.70 -17.69 26.88
N SER A 105 20.13 -18.72 26.14
CA SER A 105 20.89 -18.49 24.91
C SER A 105 19.93 -18.20 23.75
N PRO A 106 20.24 -17.23 22.87
CA PRO A 106 19.49 -17.00 21.64
C PRO A 106 19.57 -18.19 20.68
#